data_AF-A0A3E2YU55-F1
#
_entry.id   AF-A0A3E2YU55-F1
#
_cell.length_a   1.000
_cell.length_b   1.000
_cell.length_c   1.000
_cell.angle_alpha   90.00
_cell.angle_beta   90.00
_cell.angle_gamma   90.00
#
_symmetry.space_group_name_H-M   'P 1'
#
loop_
_entity.id
_entity.type
_entity.pdbx_description
1 polymer ?
#
loop_
_entity_poly.entity_id
_entity_poly.type
_entity_poly.pdbx_seq_one_letter_code
_entity_poly.pdbx_strand_id
1 'polypeptide(L)' 'MVGVYSDPGHVIEYSDGEIRQQFSLCFRAVPVSGIPTPSDESHEVRWVARDELAALDIHPSTLLRITHGYEERPEPYIG' A
#
# COMPACT_ATOMS: atom_id res chain seq x y z
N MET A 1 8.92 -2.01 10.68
CA MET A 1 8.65 -1.46 9.33
C MET A 1 8.40 -2.65 8.41
N VAL A 2 7.46 -2.55 7.45
CA VAL A 2 7.22 -3.64 6.48
C VAL A 2 8.23 -3.56 5.34
N GLY A 3 8.44 -2.37 4.78
CA GLY A 3 9.44 -2.17 3.75
C GLY A 3 9.44 -0.80 3.08
N VAL A 4 10.45 -0.59 2.25
CA VAL A 4 10.56 0.49 1.28
C VAL A 4 10.35 -0.11 -0.10
N TYR A 5 9.38 0.43 -0.83
CA TYR A 5 8.95 -0.06 -2.13
C TYR A 5 9.27 0.97 -3.20
N SER A 6 10.16 0.66 -4.12
CA SER A 6 10.56 1.53 -5.24
C SER A 6 10.74 0.66 -6.48
N ASP A 7 9.81 0.79 -7.42
CA ASP A 7 9.91 0.15 -8.72
C ASP A 7 10.46 1.18 -9.73
N PRO A 8 11.69 1.02 -10.26
CA PRO A 8 12.24 1.95 -11.24
C PRO A 8 11.49 1.96 -12.58
N GLY A 9 10.67 0.95 -12.86
CA GLY A 9 9.75 0.94 -14.00
C GLY A 9 8.41 1.63 -13.72
N HIS A 10 8.10 1.95 -12.46
CA HIS A 10 6.85 2.60 -12.08
C HIS A 10 7.03 4.12 -12.06
N VAL A 11 6.79 4.74 -13.21
CA VAL A 11 6.81 6.19 -13.40
C VAL A 11 5.42 6.70 -13.74
N ILE A 12 5.09 7.88 -13.21
CA ILE A 12 3.88 8.63 -13.58
C ILE A 12 4.34 9.77 -14.47
N GLU A 13 3.89 9.74 -15.72
CA GLU A 13 4.06 10.84 -16.67
C GLU A 13 2.81 11.72 -16.61
N TYR A 14 3.02 12.99 -16.33
CA TYR A 14 1.99 14.01 -16.34
C TYR A 14 1.93 14.68 -17.72
N SER A 15 0.78 15.27 -18.05
CA SER A 15 0.54 15.89 -19.36
C SER A 15 1.45 17.09 -19.69
N ASP A 16 2.15 17.63 -18.70
CA ASP A 16 3.14 18.70 -18.82
C ASP A 16 4.57 18.21 -19.09
N GLY A 17 4.76 16.89 -19.20
CA GLY A 17 6.06 16.26 -19.42
C GLY A 17 6.85 15.98 -18.13
N GLU A 18 6.27 16.24 -16.95
CA GLU A 18 6.87 15.82 -15.69
C GLU A 18 6.80 14.30 -15.56
N ILE A 19 7.94 13.65 -15.32
CA ILE A 19 8.03 12.22 -15.01
C ILE A 19 8.41 12.08 -13.55
N ARG A 20 7.52 11.50 -12.75
CA ARG A 20 7.79 11.20 -11.34
C ARG A 20 7.97 9.71 -11.14
N GLN A 21 9.09 9.32 -10.52
CA GLN A 21 9.24 8.01 -9.93
C GLN A 21 8.84 8.08 -8.45
N GLN A 22 7.92 7.23 -8.04
CA GLN A 22 7.48 7.18 -6.66
C GLN A 22 8.18 6.06 -5.90
N PHE A 23 8.41 6.28 -4.61
CA PHE A 23 8.67 5.22 -3.65
C PHE A 23 7.63 5.27 -2.54
N SER A 24 7.39 4.15 -1.87
CA SER A 24 6.43 4.04 -0.77
C SER A 24 7.11 3.44 0.46
N LEU A 25 6.87 4.04 1.62
CA LEU A 25 7.23 3.47 2.92
C LEU A 25 6.00 2.78 3.50
N CYS A 26 6.12 1.51 3.86
CA CYS A 26 5.02 0.73 4.43
C CYS A 26 5.31 0.36 5.89
N PHE A 27 4.36 0.67 6.76
CA PHE A 27 4.43 0.41 8.20
C PHE A 27 3.27 -0.49 8.62
N ARG A 28 3.54 -1.39 9.56
CA ARG A 28 2.51 -2.10 10.30
C ARG A 28 2.10 -1.23 11.48
N ALA A 29 0.79 -1.01 11.64
CA ALA A 29 0.23 -0.22 12.73
C ALA A 29 -0.94 -0.96 13.37
N VAL A 30 -1.22 -0.61 14.62
CA VAL A 30 -2.43 -1.04 15.34
C VAL A 30 -3.31 0.21 15.52
N PRO A 31 -4.59 0.18 15.10
CA PRO A 31 -5.49 1.31 15.31
C PRO A 31 -5.68 1.55 16.81
N VAL A 32 -5.57 2.80 17.25
CA VAL A 32 -5.71 3.19 18.67
C VAL A 32 -7.14 3.66 18.98
N SER A 33 -7.74 4.44 18.07
CA SER A 33 -9.08 5.02 18.22
C SER A 33 -9.66 5.45 16.88
N GLY A 34 -10.95 5.76 16.84
CA GLY A 34 -11.66 6.22 15.65
C GLY A 34 -12.32 5.07 14.88
N ILE A 35 -12.98 5.43 13.78
CA ILE A 35 -13.64 4.49 12.86
C ILE A 35 -13.22 4.79 11.42
N PRO A 36 -13.18 3.78 10.52
CA PRO A 36 -12.93 4.01 9.10
C PRO A 36 -13.83 5.11 8.55
N THR A 37 -13.23 6.18 8.04
CA THR A 37 -13.95 7.35 7.54
C THR A 37 -13.29 7.80 6.23
N PRO A 38 -14.06 7.89 5.12
CA PRO A 38 -13.55 8.44 3.87
C PRO A 38 -13.15 9.91 3.96
N SER A 39 -12.36 10.35 2.98
CA SER A 39 -11.93 11.73 2.76
C SER A 39 -12.19 12.13 1.30
N ASP A 40 -11.92 13.38 0.94
CA ASP A 40 -12.03 13.84 -0.45
C ASP A 40 -11.11 13.07 -1.42
N GLU A 41 -10.10 12.36 -0.91
CA GLU A 41 -9.16 11.54 -1.68
C GLU A 41 -9.53 10.04 -1.71
N SER A 42 -10.58 9.61 -0.99
CA SER A 42 -10.96 8.20 -0.90
C SER A 42 -12.47 7.99 -1.04
N HIS A 43 -12.88 7.03 -1.88
CA HIS A 43 -14.29 6.73 -2.09
C HIS A 43 -14.90 5.86 -0.99
N GLU A 44 -14.13 4.94 -0.42
CA GLU A 44 -14.58 4.00 0.61
C GLU A 44 -13.41 3.65 1.55
N VAL A 45 -13.70 3.51 2.84
CA VAL A 45 -12.74 3.03 3.84
C VAL A 45 -13.46 2.05 4.75
N ARG A 46 -12.97 0.81 4.83
CA ARG A 46 -13.54 -0.24 5.67
C ARG A 46 -12.47 -1.20 6.18
N TRP A 47 -12.80 -1.88 7.28
CA TRP A 47 -12.04 -3.06 7.72
C TRP A 47 -12.47 -4.26 6.89
N VAL A 48 -11.50 -5.11 6.54
CA VAL A 48 -11.73 -6.33 5.76
C VAL A 48 -11.08 -7.50 6.47
N ALA A 49 -11.72 -8.66 6.47
CA ALA A 49 -11.07 -9.88 6.94
C ALA A 49 -9.99 -10.31 5.95
N ARG A 50 -9.00 -11.07 6.43
CA ARG A 50 -7.85 -11.47 5.62
C ARG A 50 -8.24 -12.37 4.44
N ASP A 51 -9.22 -13.23 4.65
CA ASP A 51 -9.77 -14.16 3.65
C ASP A 51 -10.61 -13.45 2.57
N GLU A 52 -11.16 -12.26 2.86
CA GLU A 52 -11.85 -11.44 1.87
C GLU A 52 -10.89 -10.82 0.82
N LEU A 53 -9.59 -10.69 1.14
CA LEU A 53 -8.62 -10.01 0.26
C LEU A 53 -8.56 -10.63 -1.14
N ALA A 54 -8.77 -11.95 -1.26
CA ALA A 54 -8.73 -12.65 -2.54
C ALA A 54 -9.88 -12.27 -3.48
N ALA A 55 -10.96 -11.70 -2.96
CA ALA A 55 -12.12 -11.25 -3.73
C ALA A 55 -12.01 -9.76 -4.15
N LEU A 56 -10.99 -9.04 -3.67
CA LEU A 56 -10.81 -7.62 -3.97
C LEU A 56 -9.91 -7.43 -5.19
N ASP A 57 -10.27 -6.46 -6.04
CA ASP A 57 -9.39 -5.99 -7.11
C ASP A 57 -8.28 -5.12 -6.49
N ILE A 58 -7.12 -5.74 -6.24
CA ILE A 58 -5.97 -5.09 -5.61
C ILE A 58 -4.83 -5.10 -6.61
N HIS A 59 -4.31 -3.91 -6.93
CA HIS A 59 -3.13 -3.78 -7.77
C HIS A 59 -1.95 -4.61 -7.21
N PRO A 60 -1.18 -5.34 -8.05
CA PRO A 60 -0.14 -6.27 -7.59
C PRO A 60 0.88 -5.67 -6.60
N SER A 61 1.26 -4.40 -6.81
CA SER A 61 2.20 -3.71 -5.90
C SER A 61 1.63 -3.50 -4.49
N THR A 62 0.33 -3.24 -4.36
CA THR A 62 -0.35 -3.12 -3.07
C THR A 62 -0.54 -4.48 -2.42
N LEU A 63 -0.91 -5.50 -3.19
CA LEU A 63 -1.05 -6.87 -2.70
C LEU A 63 0.28 -7.43 -2.15
N LEU A 64 1.40 -7.14 -2.81
CA LEU A 64 2.74 -7.48 -2.33
C LEU A 64 3.02 -6.87 -0.94
N ARG A 65 2.72 -5.59 -0.77
CA ARG A 65 2.91 -4.87 0.51
C ARG A 65 2.06 -5.47 1.63
N ILE A 66 0.80 -5.81 1.33
CA ILE A 66 -0.10 -6.49 2.29
C ILE A 66 0.46 -7.88 2.64
N THR A 67 0.93 -8.63 1.66
CA THR A 67 1.49 -9.98 1.85
C THR A 67 2.74 -9.95 2.74
N HIS A 68 3.74 -9.12 2.42
CA HIS A 68 4.88 -8.86 3.31
C HIS A 68 4.43 -8.34 4.67
N GLY A 69 3.36 -7.53 4.67
CA GLY A 69 2.69 -7.04 5.85
C GLY A 69 2.19 -8.14 6.77
N TYR A 70 1.99 -9.38 6.32
CA TYR A 70 1.60 -10.55 7.13
C TYR A 70 2.75 -11.49 7.50
N GLU A 71 3.89 -11.43 6.81
CA GLU A 71 4.99 -12.40 6.98
C GLU A 71 5.84 -12.18 8.24
N GLU A 72 5.72 -11.03 8.91
CA GLU A 72 6.48 -10.72 10.14
C GLU A 72 7.99 -10.90 10.01
N ARG A 73 8.52 -10.51 8.83
CA ARG A 73 9.95 -10.61 8.53
C ARG A 73 10.78 -9.87 9.58
N PRO A 74 11.96 -10.42 9.97
CA PRO A 74 12.86 -9.76 10.90
C PRO A 74 13.47 -8.47 10.32
N GLU A 75 13.57 -8.39 9.00
CA GLU A 75 14.12 -7.26 8.26
C GLU A 75 13.08 -6.69 7.28
N PRO A 76 13.06 -5.36 7.06
CA PRO A 76 12.17 -4.74 6.11
C PRO A 76 12.53 -5.13 4.67
N TYR A 77 11.51 -5.29 3.81
CA TYR A 77 11.74 -5.41 2.37
C TYR A 77 12.30 -4.09 1.81
N ILE A 78 13.28 -4.17 0.91
CA ILE A 78 13.83 -3.02 0.19
C ILE A 78 13.88 -3.37 -1.31
N GLY A 79 13.12 -2.63 -2.13
CA GLY A 79 13.15 -2.73 -3.60
C GLY A 79 11.77 -2.65 -4.20
#